data_AF-A0A7W8CF66-F1
#
_entry.id   AF-A0A7W8CF66-F1
#
_cell.length_a   1.000
_cell.length_b   1.000
_cell.length_c   1.000
_cell.angle_alpha   90.00
_cell.angle_beta   90.00
_cell.angle_gamma   90.00
#
_symmetry.space_group_name_H-M   'P 1'
#
loop_
_entity.id
_entity.type
_entity.pdbx_description
1 polymer ?
#
loop_
_entity_poly.entity_id
_entity_poly.type
_entity_poly.pdbx_seq_one_letter_code
_entity_poly.pdbx_strand_id
1 'polypeptide(L)'
;MGLGIVVLLIGVPVSFLMWFKPRELWRATESWKFRNPEANEPSDFAYHLGAIGTTALTVLLAVLAFTRPDSVDSASTTSTRPTYSSRPSTTFSLPPPTAFMPPPVMTRGSLAMIGYLTSPQPDGTLIATVYFWAPEVASKIPAGNPPPPAPCELGPNVQGAGTDHVTVDVDLIWSPTSTAGLPMNYDCNATRGHQVRRSYVIGPVSPSAKLFTSNPEADTPLPRLAEAPGPLGDQVPG
;
A
#
# COMPACT_ATOMS: atom_id res chain seq x y z
N MET A 1 10.16 -26.30 34.35
CA MET A 1 8.93 -27.13 34.30
C MET A 1 7.68 -26.34 33.93
N GLY A 2 7.34 -25.22 34.59
CA GLY A 2 6.07 -24.50 34.33
C GLY A 2 5.90 -23.97 32.90
N LEU A 3 6.95 -23.36 32.33
CA LEU A 3 6.95 -22.86 30.95
C LEU A 3 6.77 -24.00 29.93
N GLY A 4 7.42 -25.15 30.17
CA GLY A 4 7.31 -26.31 29.29
C GLY A 4 5.89 -26.87 29.25
N ILE A 5 5.20 -26.91 30.40
CA ILE A 5 3.81 -27.33 30.50
C ILE A 5 2.89 -26.37 29.73
N VAL A 6 3.10 -25.05 29.84
CA VAL A 6 2.32 -24.04 29.09
C VAL A 6 2.53 -24.18 27.58
N VAL A 7 3.78 -24.38 27.13
CA VAL A 7 4.10 -24.59 25.72
C VAL A 7 3.44 -25.85 25.17
N LEU A 8 3.42 -26.94 25.95
CA LEU A 8 2.76 -28.19 25.55
C LEU A 8 1.22 -28.07 25.54
N LEU A 9 0.63 -27.44 26.55
CA LEU A 9 -0.84 -27.37 26.67
C LEU A 9 -1.48 -26.30 25.80
N ILE A 10 -0.74 -25.24 25.43
CA ILE A 10 -1.30 -24.10 24.69
C ILE A 10 -0.57 -23.92 23.35
N GLY A 11 0.76 -23.90 23.35
CA GLY A 11 1.55 -23.66 22.14
C GLY A 11 1.37 -24.74 21.07
N VAL A 12 1.40 -26.01 21.47
CA VAL A 12 1.24 -27.15 20.54
C VAL A 12 -0.17 -27.21 19.93
N PRO A 13 -1.27 -27.11 20.69
CA PRO A 13 -2.62 -27.09 20.11
C PRO A 13 -2.87 -25.89 19.21
N VAL A 14 -2.38 -24.70 19.57
CA VAL A 14 -2.51 -23.50 18.73
C VAL A 14 -1.77 -23.67 17.41
N SER A 15 -0.54 -24.18 17.46
CA SER A 15 0.24 -24.49 16.25
C SER A 15 -0.47 -25.53 15.38
N PHE A 16 -1.03 -26.58 15.98
CA PHE A 16 -1.78 -27.60 15.27
C PHE A 16 -3.04 -27.04 14.59
N LEU A 17 -3.82 -26.21 15.30
CA LEU A 17 -4.99 -25.55 14.73
C LEU A 17 -4.62 -24.62 13.57
N MET A 18 -3.47 -23.95 13.64
CA MET A 18 -2.97 -23.11 12.54
C MET A 18 -2.69 -23.91 11.25
N TRP A 19 -2.28 -25.19 11.36
CA TRP A 19 -1.99 -26.05 10.19
C TRP A 19 -3.24 -26.69 9.59
N PHE A 20 -4.20 -27.12 10.42
CA PHE A 20 -5.35 -27.89 9.94
C PHE A 20 -6.65 -27.10 9.85
N LYS A 21 -6.81 -26.06 10.67
CA LYS A 21 -8.02 -25.21 10.72
C LYS A 21 -7.70 -23.72 10.89
N PRO A 22 -6.83 -23.13 10.04
CA PRO A 22 -6.40 -21.74 10.19
C PRO A 22 -7.55 -20.74 10.09
N ARG A 23 -8.52 -21.00 9.20
CA ARG A 23 -9.68 -20.13 8.96
C ARG A 23 -10.60 -20.04 10.17
N GLU A 24 -10.89 -21.17 10.80
CA GLU A 24 -11.71 -21.24 12.01
C GLU A 24 -11.05 -20.52 13.19
N LEU A 25 -9.74 -20.68 13.33
CA LEU A 25 -8.97 -20.01 14.39
C LEU A 25 -8.97 -18.49 14.20
N TRP A 26 -8.69 -18.00 13.00
CA TRP A 26 -8.74 -16.58 12.70
C TRP A 26 -10.15 -16.00 12.85
N ARG A 27 -11.19 -16.75 12.44
CA ARG A 27 -12.57 -16.33 12.67
C ARG A 27 -12.89 -16.21 14.16
N ALA A 28 -12.41 -17.13 14.99
CA ALA A 28 -12.65 -17.06 16.42
C ALA A 28 -11.88 -15.89 17.10
N THR A 29 -10.66 -15.56 16.64
CA THR A 29 -9.78 -14.63 17.37
C THR A 29 -9.70 -13.22 16.79
N GLU A 30 -9.88 -13.06 15.49
CA GLU A 30 -9.56 -11.83 14.75
C GLU A 30 -10.73 -11.27 13.94
N SER A 31 -11.71 -12.09 13.53
CA SER A 31 -12.81 -11.65 12.66
C SER A 31 -13.63 -10.51 13.25
N TRP A 32 -13.78 -10.47 14.57
CA TRP A 32 -14.55 -9.45 15.29
C TRP A 32 -14.01 -8.03 15.06
N LYS A 33 -12.76 -7.88 14.65
CA LYS A 33 -12.14 -6.59 14.31
C LYS A 33 -12.69 -6.01 12.99
N PHE A 34 -13.34 -6.83 12.17
CA PHE A 34 -13.76 -6.49 10.82
C PHE A 34 -15.27 -6.52 10.68
N ARG A 35 -15.83 -5.49 10.03
CA ARG A 35 -17.28 -5.39 9.79
C ARG A 35 -17.79 -6.46 8.82
N ASN A 36 -16.95 -6.87 7.86
CA ASN A 36 -17.21 -7.96 6.91
C ASN A 36 -16.06 -8.97 6.96
N PRO A 37 -16.12 -9.97 7.85
CA PRO A 37 -15.00 -10.87 8.10
C PRO A 37 -14.67 -11.80 6.94
N GLU A 38 -15.64 -12.17 6.11
CA GLU A 38 -15.41 -13.01 4.92
C GLU A 38 -14.65 -12.28 3.81
N ALA A 39 -14.78 -10.94 3.74
CA ALA A 39 -14.12 -10.12 2.73
C ALA A 39 -12.69 -9.71 3.12
N ASN A 40 -12.34 -9.82 4.41
CA ASN A 40 -11.03 -9.47 4.95
C ASN A 40 -10.30 -10.68 5.54
N GLU A 41 -10.73 -11.88 5.16
CA GLU A 41 -10.08 -13.11 5.55
C GLU A 41 -8.67 -13.17 4.93
N PRO A 42 -7.62 -13.52 5.70
CA PRO A 42 -6.27 -13.70 5.19
C PRO A 42 -6.24 -14.68 4.00
N SER A 43 -5.32 -14.43 3.07
CA SER A 43 -5.07 -15.36 1.97
C SER A 43 -4.46 -16.68 2.48
N ASP A 44 -4.61 -17.76 1.71
CA ASP A 44 -4.06 -19.08 2.07
C ASP A 44 -2.54 -19.02 2.31
N PHE A 45 -1.83 -18.20 1.54
CA PHE A 45 -0.40 -17.95 1.74
C PHE A 45 -0.09 -17.26 3.08
N ALA A 46 -0.91 -16.28 3.48
CA ALA A 46 -0.75 -15.61 4.77
C ALA A 46 -1.02 -16.56 5.95
N TYR A 47 -1.98 -17.49 5.80
CA TYR A 47 -2.21 -18.55 6.78
C TYR A 47 -1.03 -19.51 6.90
N HIS A 48 -0.42 -19.92 5.78
CA HIS A 48 0.77 -20.77 5.79
C HIS A 48 1.97 -20.07 6.43
N LEU A 49 2.20 -18.79 6.14
CA LEU A 49 3.24 -18.01 6.82
C LEU A 49 2.97 -17.88 8.33
N GLY A 50 1.70 -17.66 8.71
CA GLY A 50 1.28 -17.64 10.10
C GLY A 50 1.54 -18.97 10.81
N ALA A 51 1.21 -20.10 10.17
CA ALA A 51 1.44 -21.44 10.70
C ALA A 51 2.94 -21.78 10.84
N ILE A 52 3.78 -21.34 9.89
CA ILE A 52 5.25 -21.48 9.97
C ILE A 52 5.78 -20.63 11.14
N GLY A 53 5.31 -19.39 11.29
CA GLY A 53 5.74 -18.50 12.37
C GLY A 53 5.37 -19.02 13.76
N THR A 54 4.12 -19.47 13.95
CA THR A 54 3.65 -20.00 15.24
C THR A 54 4.34 -21.31 15.63
N THR A 55 4.59 -22.19 14.66
CA THR A 55 5.37 -23.42 14.89
C THR A 55 6.81 -23.12 15.25
N ALA A 56 7.49 -22.24 14.52
CA ALA A 56 8.87 -21.85 14.82
C ALA A 56 9.01 -21.25 16.22
N LEU A 57 8.08 -20.37 16.62
CA LEU A 57 8.05 -19.79 17.96
C LEU A 57 7.79 -20.84 19.03
N THR A 58 6.84 -21.76 18.80
CA THR A 58 6.52 -22.82 19.76
C THR A 58 7.70 -23.76 19.97
N VAL A 59 8.42 -24.13 18.90
CA VAL A 59 9.64 -24.95 18.97
C VAL A 59 10.74 -24.21 19.73
N LEU A 60 10.95 -22.94 19.44
CA LEU A 60 11.94 -22.13 20.16
C LEU A 60 11.63 -22.05 21.67
N LEU A 61 10.37 -21.80 22.04
CA LEU A 61 9.94 -21.75 23.43
C LEU A 61 10.04 -23.10 24.13
N ALA A 62 9.76 -24.20 23.43
CA ALA A 62 9.97 -25.54 23.95
C ALA A 62 11.46 -25.78 24.25
N VAL A 63 12.35 -25.49 23.29
CA VAL A 63 13.81 -25.63 23.48
C VAL A 63 14.27 -24.81 24.69
N LEU A 64 13.84 -23.55 24.82
CA LEU A 64 14.20 -22.71 25.96
C LEU A 64 13.63 -23.23 27.29
N ALA A 65 12.43 -23.80 27.28
CA ALA A 65 11.80 -24.37 28.47
C ALA A 65 12.43 -25.69 28.94
N PHE A 66 13.00 -26.47 28.03
CA PHE A 66 13.64 -27.76 28.34
C PHE A 66 15.17 -27.65 28.54
N THR A 67 15.79 -26.54 28.12
CA THR A 67 17.25 -26.33 28.25
C THR A 67 17.66 -25.40 29.39
N ARG A 68 16.73 -24.63 29.98
CA ARG A 68 17.02 -23.85 31.20
C ARG A 68 16.61 -24.61 32.48
N PRO A 69 17.51 -24.75 33.48
CA PRO A 69 17.13 -25.22 34.79
C PRO A 69 16.26 -24.18 35.51
N ASP A 70 15.22 -24.65 36.18
CA ASP A 70 14.19 -23.85 36.84
C ASP A 70 14.74 -23.00 38.00
N SER A 71 14.57 -21.69 37.90
CA SER A 71 14.38 -20.83 39.09
C SER A 71 12.90 -20.50 39.17
N VAL A 72 12.11 -21.38 39.79
CA VAL A 72 10.74 -21.05 40.18
C VAL A 72 10.79 -20.41 41.56
N ASP A 73 10.82 -19.08 41.63
CA ASP A 73 10.42 -18.40 42.86
C ASP A 73 8.89 -18.37 42.89
N SER A 74 8.31 -19.34 43.59
CA SER A 74 6.94 -19.26 44.08
C SER A 74 6.95 -18.51 45.40
N ALA A 75 6.34 -17.33 45.46
CA ALA A 75 6.01 -16.66 46.72
C ALA A 75 4.57 -16.14 46.68
N SER A 76 3.72 -16.95 47.32
CA SER A 76 2.63 -16.59 48.23
C SER A 76 1.62 -15.50 47.86
N THR A 77 0.37 -15.96 47.78
CA THR A 77 -0.86 -15.25 48.12
C THR A 77 -0.67 -14.36 49.35
N THR A 78 -0.96 -13.06 49.24
CA THR A 78 -1.40 -12.22 50.36
C THR A 78 -2.34 -11.14 49.84
N SER A 79 -3.59 -11.23 50.27
CA SER A 79 -4.56 -10.13 50.20
C SER A 79 -4.05 -8.98 51.06
N THR A 80 -3.83 -7.82 50.46
CA THR A 80 -3.72 -6.55 51.21
C THR A 80 -4.22 -5.43 50.31
N ARG A 81 -5.32 -4.81 50.73
CA ARG A 81 -5.74 -3.49 50.29
C ARG A 81 -4.82 -2.46 50.96
N PRO A 82 -4.18 -1.57 50.18
CA PRO A 82 -4.11 -0.16 50.57
C PRO A 82 -4.39 0.74 49.36
N THR A 83 -5.36 1.64 49.45
CA THR A 83 -5.18 3.04 49.87
C THR A 83 -4.26 3.81 48.94
N TYR A 84 -4.90 4.70 48.17
CA TYR A 84 -4.33 5.71 47.28
C TYR A 84 -3.19 6.46 47.98
N SER A 85 -1.97 6.34 47.45
CA SER A 85 -0.85 7.21 47.76
C SER A 85 -0.24 7.66 46.45
N SER A 86 -0.25 8.98 46.26
CA SER A 86 0.18 9.72 45.08
C SER A 86 1.61 9.35 44.69
N ARG A 87 1.75 8.68 43.55
CA ARG A 87 3.05 8.47 42.90
C ARG A 87 3.49 9.79 42.27
N PRO A 88 4.75 10.25 42.45
CA PRO A 88 5.24 11.40 41.72
C PRO A 88 5.13 11.09 40.23
N SER A 89 4.57 12.03 39.47
CA SER A 89 4.50 11.99 38.03
C SER A 89 5.93 11.92 37.48
N THR A 90 6.47 10.71 37.35
CA THR A 90 7.55 10.49 36.40
C THR A 90 6.86 10.62 35.06
N THR A 91 6.91 11.83 34.50
CA THR A 91 6.57 12.07 33.11
C THR A 91 7.47 11.14 32.33
N PHE A 92 6.94 9.98 31.95
CA PHE A 92 7.53 9.19 30.90
C PHE A 92 7.38 10.09 29.68
N SER A 93 8.45 10.84 29.37
CA SER A 93 8.56 11.43 28.06
C SER A 93 8.48 10.24 27.13
N LEU A 94 7.30 10.07 26.52
CA LEU A 94 7.13 9.23 25.35
C LEU A 94 8.35 9.53 24.46
N PRO A 95 9.05 8.52 23.93
CA PRO A 95 9.93 8.79 22.81
C PRO A 95 9.13 9.63 21.83
N PRO A 96 9.72 10.67 21.21
CA PRO A 96 9.02 11.49 20.24
C PRO A 96 8.29 10.53 19.29
N PRO A 97 7.00 10.79 18.96
CA PRO A 97 6.17 9.86 18.21
C PRO A 97 7.02 9.27 17.10
N THR A 98 7.24 7.95 17.15
CA THR A 98 8.16 7.24 16.26
C THR A 98 7.93 7.79 14.87
N ALA A 99 8.90 8.54 14.35
CA ALA A 99 8.76 9.20 13.07
C ALA A 99 8.38 8.10 12.09
N PHE A 100 7.19 8.24 11.47
CA PHE A 100 6.73 7.31 10.47
C PHE A 100 7.87 7.10 9.47
N MET A 101 8.34 5.85 9.34
CA MET A 101 9.36 5.52 8.36
C MET A 101 8.64 5.15 7.07
N PRO A 102 8.61 6.04 6.05
CA PRO A 102 7.91 5.74 4.83
C PRO A 102 8.53 4.50 4.17
N PRO A 103 7.71 3.58 3.62
CA PRO A 103 8.25 2.56 2.74
C PRO A 103 8.95 3.22 1.54
N PRO A 104 9.84 2.49 0.85
CA PRO A 104 10.45 2.98 -0.37
C PRO A 104 9.39 3.41 -1.39
N VAL A 105 9.69 4.43 -2.18
CA VAL A 105 8.86 4.81 -3.34
C VAL A 105 8.82 3.64 -4.31
N MET A 106 7.62 3.27 -4.76
CA MET A 106 7.42 2.12 -5.64
C MET A 106 6.71 2.56 -6.92
N THR A 107 7.29 2.26 -8.07
CA THR A 107 6.63 2.36 -9.37
C THR A 107 5.66 1.18 -9.54
N ARG A 108 4.39 1.48 -9.84
CA ARG A 108 3.25 0.54 -9.93
C ARG A 108 2.85 0.20 -11.36
N GLY A 109 3.75 0.49 -12.30
CA GLY A 109 3.57 0.27 -13.73
C GLY A 109 3.05 1.50 -14.47
N SER A 110 3.20 1.45 -15.79
CA SER A 110 2.76 2.51 -16.70
C SER A 110 1.27 2.40 -16.98
N LEU A 111 0.64 3.55 -17.15
CA LEU A 111 -0.79 3.69 -17.38
C LEU A 111 -1.14 3.50 -18.85
N ALA A 112 -2.35 2.98 -19.10
CA ALA A 112 -2.84 2.76 -20.44
C ALA A 112 -3.17 4.10 -21.11
N MET A 113 -2.43 4.41 -22.16
CA MET A 113 -2.59 5.66 -22.91
C MET A 113 -3.78 5.59 -23.87
N ILE A 114 -4.57 6.65 -23.93
CA ILE A 114 -5.74 6.77 -24.82
C ILE A 114 -5.35 7.45 -26.13
N GLY A 115 -4.57 8.53 -26.03
CA GLY A 115 -4.18 9.36 -27.17
C GLY A 115 -3.88 10.79 -26.76
N TYR A 116 -3.69 11.68 -27.73
CA TYR A 116 -3.35 13.07 -27.45
C TYR A 116 -4.08 14.06 -28.36
N LEU A 117 -4.26 15.27 -27.83
CA LEU A 117 -4.69 16.45 -28.57
C LEU A 117 -3.56 17.47 -28.62
N THR A 118 -3.54 18.28 -29.67
CA THR A 118 -2.60 19.40 -29.77
C THR A 118 -3.35 20.72 -29.86
N SER A 119 -2.99 21.68 -29.03
CA SER A 119 -3.48 23.06 -29.12
C SER A 119 -2.36 23.98 -29.61
N PRO A 120 -2.62 24.87 -30.58
CA PRO A 120 -1.67 25.90 -30.96
C PRO A 120 -1.53 26.94 -29.85
N GLN A 121 -0.30 27.41 -29.67
CA GLN A 121 0.09 28.41 -28.69
C GLN A 121 0.40 29.74 -29.41
N PRO A 122 0.23 30.92 -28.78
CA PRO A 122 0.45 32.21 -29.46
C PRO A 122 1.85 32.43 -30.04
N ASP A 123 2.85 31.69 -29.55
CA ASP A 123 4.24 31.71 -29.99
C ASP A 123 4.50 30.81 -31.23
N GLY A 124 3.46 30.17 -31.77
CA GLY A 124 3.55 29.25 -32.90
C GLY A 124 3.95 27.82 -32.53
N THR A 125 4.18 27.52 -31.25
CA THR A 125 4.42 26.15 -30.77
C THR A 125 3.10 25.40 -30.56
N LEU A 126 3.16 24.07 -30.43
CA LEU A 126 2.02 23.27 -30.00
C LEU A 126 2.19 22.82 -28.55
N ILE A 127 1.10 22.78 -27.81
CA ILE A 127 0.99 22.05 -26.54
C ILE A 127 0.25 20.73 -26.82
N ALA A 128 0.80 19.61 -26.38
CA ALA A 128 0.17 18.31 -26.46
C ALA A 128 -0.48 17.94 -25.11
N THR A 129 -1.80 17.75 -25.10
CA THR A 129 -2.52 17.20 -23.95
C THR A 129 -2.73 15.71 -24.16
N VAL A 130 -2.13 14.89 -23.32
CA VAL A 130 -2.17 13.44 -23.41
C VAL A 130 -3.20 12.89 -22.43
N TYR A 131 -4.04 11.97 -22.90
CA TYR A 131 -5.12 11.34 -22.15
C TYR A 131 -4.77 9.89 -21.85
N PHE A 132 -5.08 9.43 -20.65
CA PHE A 132 -4.77 8.08 -20.17
C PHE A 132 -5.77 7.62 -19.11
N TRP A 133 -5.83 6.31 -18.90
CA TRP A 133 -6.59 5.67 -17.82
C TRP A 133 -5.75 5.61 -16.55
N ALA A 134 -6.32 6.06 -15.44
CA ALA A 134 -5.69 6.00 -14.12
C ALA A 134 -6.68 5.46 -13.09
N PRO A 135 -6.22 4.78 -12.03
CA PRO A 135 -7.11 4.42 -10.94
C PRO A 135 -7.66 5.67 -10.27
N GLU A 136 -8.92 5.65 -9.81
CA GLU A 136 -9.60 6.81 -9.22
C GLU A 136 -8.84 7.40 -8.01
N VAL A 137 -8.11 6.56 -7.28
CA VAL A 137 -7.29 6.97 -6.15
C VAL A 137 -6.06 7.79 -6.57
N ALA A 138 -5.60 7.65 -7.80
CA ALA A 138 -4.55 8.50 -8.34
C ALA A 138 -5.09 9.93 -8.42
N SER A 139 -4.34 10.89 -7.86
CA SER A 139 -4.68 12.32 -7.83
C SER A 139 -5.93 12.71 -7.02
N LYS A 140 -6.19 12.04 -5.88
CA LYS A 140 -6.93 12.65 -4.75
C LYS A 140 -5.91 13.29 -3.79
N ILE A 141 -5.87 14.62 -3.73
CA ILE A 141 -5.09 15.36 -2.73
C ILE A 141 -5.93 15.43 -1.45
N PRO A 142 -5.47 14.86 -0.31
CA PRO A 142 -6.18 15.04 0.96
C PRO A 142 -6.23 16.52 1.33
N ALA A 143 -7.37 17.00 1.84
CA ALA A 143 -7.49 18.37 2.33
C ALA A 143 -6.54 18.58 3.54
N GLY A 144 -5.64 19.57 3.44
CA GLY A 144 -4.65 19.92 4.47
C GLY A 144 -3.75 21.06 3.99
N ASN A 145 -3.07 21.76 4.91
CA ASN A 145 -2.18 22.88 4.56
C ASN A 145 -0.83 22.77 5.31
N PRO A 146 0.31 22.59 4.60
CA PRO A 146 0.40 22.22 3.18
C PRO A 146 -0.20 20.81 2.94
N PRO A 147 -0.75 20.53 1.76
CA PRO A 147 -1.25 19.19 1.45
C PRO A 147 -0.06 18.21 1.47
N PRO A 148 -0.12 17.10 2.22
CA PRO A 148 0.88 16.05 2.08
C PRO A 148 0.81 15.46 0.65
N PRO A 149 1.94 14.97 0.09
CA PRO A 149 1.95 14.26 -1.17
C PRO A 149 0.90 13.14 -1.14
N ALA A 150 0.14 13.00 -2.24
CA ALA A 150 -0.84 11.93 -2.30
C ALA A 150 -0.06 10.61 -2.26
N PRO A 151 -0.53 9.58 -1.54
CA PRO A 151 0.20 8.32 -1.46
C PRO A 151 0.25 7.59 -2.82
N CYS A 152 -0.60 7.99 -3.78
CA CYS A 152 -0.65 7.48 -5.14
C CYS A 152 -0.63 8.65 -6.14
N GLU A 153 0.52 8.84 -6.79
CA GLU A 153 0.80 9.96 -7.67
C GLU A 153 1.00 9.51 -9.11
N LEU A 154 0.86 10.47 -10.04
CA LEU A 154 1.12 10.29 -11.45
C LEU A 154 2.52 10.83 -11.73
N GLY A 155 3.42 9.98 -12.20
CA GLY A 155 4.79 10.30 -12.61
C GLY A 155 4.91 10.34 -14.13
N PRO A 156 4.73 11.50 -14.78
CA PRO A 156 4.95 11.63 -16.21
C PRO A 156 6.43 11.50 -16.53
N ASN A 157 6.76 10.65 -17.50
CA ASN A 157 8.10 10.46 -18.05
C ASN A 157 8.07 10.86 -19.53
N VAL A 158 8.65 12.02 -19.83
CA VAL A 158 8.70 12.57 -21.19
C VAL A 158 10.15 12.56 -21.66
N GLN A 159 10.39 11.87 -22.77
CA GLN A 159 11.70 11.75 -23.41
C GLN A 159 11.65 12.33 -24.82
N GLY A 160 12.78 12.87 -25.29
CA GLY A 160 12.86 13.45 -26.63
C GLY A 160 12.08 14.77 -26.80
N ALA A 161 11.74 15.47 -25.71
CA ALA A 161 11.08 16.76 -25.77
C ALA A 161 11.86 17.75 -26.64
N GLY A 162 11.16 18.44 -27.55
CA GLY A 162 11.76 19.35 -28.54
C GLY A 162 12.31 18.68 -29.80
N THR A 163 12.20 17.36 -29.94
CA THR A 163 12.49 16.62 -31.17
C THR A 163 11.20 16.27 -31.92
N ASP A 164 11.33 15.62 -33.08
CA ASP A 164 10.23 15.05 -33.84
C ASP A 164 9.72 13.70 -33.28
N HIS A 165 10.49 13.08 -32.37
CA HIS A 165 10.18 11.82 -31.71
C HIS A 165 10.06 12.01 -30.20
N VAL A 166 8.83 12.16 -29.71
CA VAL A 166 8.56 12.40 -28.27
C VAL A 166 7.94 11.16 -27.65
N THR A 167 8.65 10.48 -26.75
CA THR A 167 8.10 9.35 -26.00
C THR A 167 7.50 9.84 -24.69
N VAL A 168 6.26 9.46 -24.44
CA VAL A 168 5.45 9.87 -23.30
C VAL A 168 4.89 8.64 -22.63
N ASP A 169 5.31 8.45 -21.38
CA ASP A 169 4.73 7.45 -20.49
C ASP A 169 4.26 8.13 -19.20
N VAL A 170 3.21 7.58 -18.60
CA VAL A 170 2.75 8.04 -17.28
C VAL A 170 2.79 6.85 -16.36
N ASP A 171 3.69 6.90 -15.39
CA ASP A 171 3.83 5.86 -14.40
C ASP A 171 2.98 6.17 -13.16
N LEU A 172 2.43 5.13 -12.57
CA LEU A 172 1.79 5.24 -11.27
C LEU A 172 2.85 5.08 -10.18
N ILE A 173 2.96 6.05 -9.26
CA ILE A 173 3.96 6.06 -8.20
C ILE A 173 3.24 5.95 -6.84
N TRP A 174 3.66 4.98 -6.03
CA TRP A 174 3.18 4.83 -4.66
C TRP A 174 4.24 5.28 -3.66
N SER A 175 3.91 6.32 -2.88
CA SER A 175 4.82 6.98 -1.94
C SER A 175 4.07 7.53 -0.72
N PRO A 176 3.63 6.67 0.21
CA PRO A 176 2.90 7.12 1.39
C PRO A 176 3.84 7.86 2.35
N THR A 177 3.44 9.07 2.74
CA THR A 177 4.16 9.93 3.70
C THR A 177 3.60 9.83 5.13
N SER A 178 2.52 9.07 5.31
CA SER A 178 1.90 8.81 6.61
C SER A 178 1.22 7.44 6.64
N THR A 179 0.89 6.96 7.85
CA THR A 179 0.11 5.72 8.06
C THR A 179 -1.27 5.76 7.43
N ALA A 180 -1.86 6.95 7.27
CA ALA A 180 -3.15 7.14 6.60
C ALA A 180 -3.09 6.80 5.09
N GLY A 181 -1.91 6.85 4.46
CA GLY A 181 -1.71 6.48 3.06
C GLY A 181 -1.48 4.98 2.83
N LEU A 182 -1.25 4.19 3.88
CA LEU A 182 -0.97 2.76 3.76
C LEU A 182 -2.13 1.93 3.20
N PRO A 183 -3.42 2.18 3.56
CA PRO A 183 -4.53 1.43 2.99
C PRO A 183 -4.67 1.58 1.47
N MET A 184 -4.22 2.71 0.91
CA MET A 184 -4.26 2.98 -0.54
C MET A 184 -3.23 2.16 -1.35
N ASN A 185 -2.38 1.39 -0.69
CA ASN A 185 -1.40 0.49 -1.32
C ASN A 185 -2.04 -0.45 -2.35
N TYR A 186 -3.18 -1.05 -1.99
CA TYR A 186 -3.85 -2.01 -2.85
C TYR A 186 -4.54 -1.34 -4.04
N ASP A 187 -5.13 -0.17 -3.82
CA ASP A 187 -5.88 0.58 -4.84
C ASP A 187 -4.96 1.33 -5.81
N CYS A 188 -3.72 1.63 -5.39
CA CYS A 188 -2.70 2.27 -6.23
C CYS A 188 -2.10 1.26 -7.21
N ASN A 189 -2.89 0.87 -8.21
CA ASN A 189 -2.52 -0.12 -9.21
C ASN A 189 -3.04 0.29 -10.60
N ALA A 190 -2.20 0.14 -11.63
CA ALA A 190 -2.51 0.54 -13.00
C ALA A 190 -3.67 -0.27 -13.64
N THR A 191 -4.01 -1.45 -13.13
CA THR A 191 -4.99 -2.36 -13.74
C THR A 191 -6.14 -2.75 -12.82
N ARG A 192 -6.18 -2.25 -11.58
CA ARG A 192 -7.22 -2.60 -10.59
C ARG A 192 -8.05 -1.39 -10.18
N GLY A 193 -9.23 -1.68 -9.64
CA GLY A 193 -10.16 -0.67 -9.15
C GLY A 193 -10.86 0.09 -10.27
N HIS A 194 -11.66 1.08 -9.87
CA HIS A 194 -12.34 1.96 -10.82
C HIS A 194 -11.31 2.81 -11.56
N GLN A 195 -11.21 2.59 -12.87
CA GLN A 195 -10.37 3.37 -13.76
C GLN A 195 -11.15 4.58 -14.22
N VAL A 196 -10.51 5.75 -14.13
CA VAL A 196 -11.05 7.03 -14.57
C VAL A 196 -10.10 7.67 -15.58
N ARG A 197 -10.67 8.41 -16.51
CA ARG A 197 -9.86 9.17 -17.47
C ARG A 197 -9.19 10.36 -16.82
N ARG A 198 -7.88 10.52 -17.07
CA ARG A 198 -7.06 11.67 -16.67
C ARG A 198 -6.33 12.25 -17.89
N SER A 199 -5.72 13.41 -17.70
CA SER A 199 -4.91 14.07 -18.73
C SER A 199 -3.68 14.74 -18.14
N TYR A 200 -2.62 14.85 -18.94
CA TYR A 200 -1.39 15.54 -18.60
C TYR A 200 -0.95 16.42 -19.78
N VAL A 201 -0.47 17.61 -19.47
CA VAL A 201 -0.08 18.61 -20.47
C VAL A 201 1.43 18.55 -20.70
N ILE A 202 1.83 18.47 -21.97
CA ILE A 202 3.21 18.36 -22.42
C ILE A 202 3.48 19.52 -23.37
N GLY A 203 4.55 20.27 -23.14
CA GLY A 203 4.90 21.32 -24.09
C GLY A 203 6.22 22.03 -23.79
N PRO A 204 6.71 22.82 -24.76
CA PRO A 204 6.24 22.90 -26.15
C PRO A 204 6.69 21.71 -27.02
N VAL A 205 5.88 21.32 -28.01
CA VAL A 205 6.21 20.29 -29.01
C VAL A 205 6.15 20.84 -30.44
N SER A 206 6.95 20.27 -31.34
CA SER A 206 6.98 20.66 -32.76
C SER A 206 5.63 20.37 -33.46
N PRO A 207 5.19 21.20 -34.42
CA PRO A 207 3.99 20.93 -35.23
C PRO A 207 3.98 19.58 -35.95
N SER A 208 5.17 19.07 -36.27
CA SER A 208 5.38 17.79 -36.94
C SER A 208 5.72 16.63 -35.98
N ALA A 209 5.84 16.90 -34.67
CA ALA A 209 6.21 15.88 -33.71
C ALA A 209 5.15 14.78 -33.62
N LYS A 210 5.62 13.53 -33.66
CA LYS A 210 4.80 12.36 -33.33
C LYS A 210 5.08 11.99 -31.88
N LEU A 211 4.01 11.69 -31.16
CA LEU A 211 4.10 11.19 -29.79
C LEU A 211 4.07 9.67 -29.81
N PHE A 212 4.89 9.06 -28.97
CA PHE A 212 5.04 7.62 -28.82
C PHE A 212 4.87 7.25 -27.34
N THR A 213 4.57 5.99 -27.06
CA THR A 213 4.57 5.40 -25.71
C THR A 213 5.43 4.14 -25.73
N SER A 214 6.00 3.78 -24.58
CA SER A 214 6.76 2.54 -24.42
C SER A 214 5.89 1.33 -24.04
N ASN A 215 4.57 1.51 -23.90
CA ASN A 215 3.63 0.47 -23.48
C ASN A 215 2.41 0.43 -24.42
N PRO A 216 2.00 -0.73 -24.97
CA PRO A 216 2.46 -2.09 -24.66
C PRO A 216 3.83 -2.47 -25.27
N GLU A 217 4.28 -1.76 -26.30
CA GLU A 217 5.57 -1.99 -26.96
C GLU A 217 6.34 -0.67 -27.08
N ALA A 218 7.67 -0.77 -27.07
CA ALA A 218 8.55 0.39 -27.22
C ALA A 218 8.24 1.15 -28.52
N ASP A 219 8.19 2.48 -28.42
CA ASP A 219 7.93 3.38 -29.54
C ASP A 219 6.60 3.11 -30.28
N THR A 220 5.56 2.70 -29.55
CA THR A 220 4.20 2.59 -30.10
C THR A 220 3.66 4.00 -30.38
N PRO A 221 3.22 4.32 -31.61
CA PRO A 221 2.68 5.65 -31.91
C PRO A 221 1.38 5.90 -31.15
N LEU A 222 1.32 7.01 -30.42
CA LEU A 222 0.10 7.45 -29.75
C LEU A 222 -0.91 7.95 -30.79
N PRO A 223 -2.19 7.57 -30.70
CA PRO A 223 -3.19 8.06 -31.63
C PRO A 223 -3.47 9.54 -31.37
N ARG A 224 -3.46 10.33 -32.44
CA ARG A 224 -3.92 11.72 -32.40
C ARG A 224 -5.44 11.74 -32.39
N LEU A 225 -6.02 12.36 -31.39
CA LEU A 225 -7.47 12.46 -31.23
C LEU A 225 -8.02 13.64 -32.05
N ALA A 226 -9.26 13.52 -32.51
CA ALA A 226 -9.95 14.61 -33.20
C ALA A 226 -10.64 15.58 -32.22
N GLU A 227 -11.09 15.06 -31.07
CA GLU A 227 -11.76 15.81 -30.02
C GLU A 227 -11.34 15.26 -28.65
N ALA A 228 -11.59 16.03 -27.59
CA ALA A 228 -11.36 15.59 -26.23
C ALA A 228 -12.24 14.36 -25.96
N PRO A 229 -11.65 13.23 -25.51
CA PRO A 229 -12.44 12.11 -25.10
C PRO A 229 -13.23 12.54 -23.87
N GLY A 230 -14.57 12.62 -23.94
CA GLY A 230 -15.57 12.91 -22.91
C GLY A 230 -15.19 13.79 -21.68
N PRO A 231 -16.05 13.90 -20.66
CA PRO A 231 -15.69 14.55 -19.39
C PRO A 231 -14.68 13.75 -18.56
N LEU A 232 -13.58 14.37 -18.10
CA LEU A 232 -12.61 13.72 -17.21
C LEU A 232 -13.31 13.10 -15.99
N GLY A 233 -12.96 11.86 -15.64
CA GLY A 233 -13.64 11.13 -14.56
C GLY A 233 -14.64 10.05 -15.02
N ASP A 234 -14.96 9.96 -16.31
CA ASP A 234 -15.76 8.84 -16.82
C ASP A 234 -15.03 7.50 -16.63
N GLN A 235 -15.82 6.46 -16.36
CA GLN A 235 -15.34 5.09 -16.21
C GLN A 235 -15.10 4.43 -17.58
N VAL A 236 -14.25 3.41 -17.59
CA VAL A 236 -14.06 2.53 -18.75
C VAL A 236 -15.41 1.87 -19.11
N PRO A 237 -15.92 2.00 -20.35
CA PRO A 237 -17.06 1.21 -20.79
C PRO A 237 -16.66 -0.27 -20.82
N GLY A 238 -17.35 -1.09 -20.03
CA GLY A 238 -17.11 -2.52 -19.89
C GLY A 238 -17.58 -3.34 -21.09
#